data_AF-A0A9D5Z9E4-F1
#
_entry.id   AF-A0A9D5Z9E4-F1
#
_cell.length_a   1.000
_cell.length_b   1.000
_cell.length_c   1.000
_cell.angle_alpha   90.00
_cell.angle_beta   90.00
_cell.angle_gamma   90.00
#
_symmetry.space_group_name_H-M   'P 1'
#
loop_
_entity.id
_entity.type
_entity.pdbx_description
1 polymer ?
#
loop_
_entity_poly.entity_id
_entity_poly.type
_entity_poly.pdbx_seq_one_letter_code
_entity_poly.pdbx_strand_id
1 'polypeptide(L)'
;MVLHRYWRVYITESNSGTDNFIRGYEAEFRGSVGGDDQCNGGTASASHNNSTAYKLFNNNGASDYWLSGGPSAPCWFQYDWGAGNAVGVTEWGFTPGNSSQTPKAFSLQWSDDGSSFTTLSSWSNVTDWIGGAQKLFAIAAPASIATQWDCPYALLSPVSQQWDEGWDVIQKLQADRQWSLEYSQTVDRQWEAPWRRWVEQAWDCPISYSPYEPHGQFAIFPSLPGLSWEIKKTPEFRTSIQTASSGREQRGAFRAYPVWRFSLLFDWLRAGNPRYE
;
A
#
# COMPACT_ATOMS: atom_id res chain seq x y z
N MET A 1 -5.59 -4.91 -0.82
CA MET A 1 -5.71 -5.13 -2.27
C MET A 1 -6.95 -4.42 -2.76
N VAL A 2 -6.85 -3.67 -3.86
CA VAL A 2 -8.00 -2.97 -4.45
C VAL A 2 -8.78 -3.96 -5.33
N LEU A 3 -10.11 -3.91 -5.26
CA LEU A 3 -11.01 -4.80 -6.00
C LEU A 3 -11.41 -4.11 -7.31
N HIS A 4 -11.32 -4.82 -8.43
CA HIS A 4 -11.74 -4.33 -9.75
C HIS A 4 -12.57 -5.38 -10.48
N ARG A 5 -13.49 -4.90 -11.33
CA ARG A 5 -14.41 -5.77 -12.08
C ARG A 5 -13.73 -6.46 -13.25
N TYR A 6 -12.91 -5.74 -14.01
CA TYR A 6 -12.26 -6.25 -15.20
C TYR A 6 -10.77 -6.38 -14.96
N TRP A 7 -10.21 -7.53 -15.32
CA TRP A 7 -8.77 -7.76 -15.32
C TRP A 7 -8.35 -8.30 -16.69
N ARG A 8 -7.30 -7.72 -17.26
CA ARG A 8 -6.75 -8.15 -18.55
C ARG A 8 -5.24 -8.21 -18.54
N VAL A 9 -4.70 -9.11 -19.35
CA VAL A 9 -3.29 -9.12 -19.72
C VAL A 9 -3.18 -8.51 -21.11
N TYR A 10 -2.48 -7.39 -21.21
CA TYR A 10 -2.23 -6.66 -22.45
C TYR A 10 -0.80 -6.94 -22.92
N ILE A 11 -0.67 -7.62 -24.06
CA ILE A 11 0.57 -8.19 -24.58
C ILE A 11 1.02 -7.37 -25.79
N THR A 12 2.24 -6.85 -25.71
CA THR A 12 2.84 -6.00 -26.75
C THR A 12 3.86 -6.76 -27.58
N GLU A 13 4.44 -7.85 -27.07
CA GLU A 13 5.37 -8.70 -27.82
C GLU A 13 5.19 -10.18 -27.46
N SER A 14 5.39 -11.05 -28.44
CA SER A 14 5.42 -12.51 -28.30
C SER A 14 6.83 -13.08 -28.52
N ASN A 15 7.11 -14.23 -27.94
CA ASN A 15 8.33 -15.01 -28.24
C ASN A 15 8.25 -15.77 -29.58
N SER A 16 7.14 -15.67 -30.32
CA SER A 16 6.93 -16.37 -31.60
C SER A 16 7.55 -15.66 -32.81
N GLY A 17 8.34 -14.61 -32.58
CA GLY A 17 8.97 -13.82 -33.65
C GLY A 17 7.93 -12.99 -34.41
N THR A 18 8.00 -13.00 -35.75
CA THR A 18 7.13 -12.19 -36.61
C THR A 18 5.65 -12.60 -36.56
N ASP A 19 5.38 -13.85 -36.20
CA ASP A 19 4.03 -14.40 -36.23
C ASP A 19 3.16 -13.91 -35.08
N ASN A 20 3.76 -13.34 -34.02
CA ASN A 20 3.09 -12.72 -32.87
C ASN A 20 1.87 -13.47 -32.32
N PHE A 21 1.93 -14.80 -32.30
CA PHE A 21 0.89 -15.64 -31.72
C PHE A 21 1.06 -15.75 -30.20
N ILE A 22 -0.07 -15.75 -29.52
CA ILE A 22 -0.19 -16.18 -28.13
C ILE A 22 -1.11 -17.40 -28.06
N ARG A 23 -0.63 -18.43 -27.36
CA ARG A 23 -1.36 -19.67 -27.10
C ARG A 23 -1.23 -20.05 -25.63
N GLY A 24 -2.36 -20.23 -24.94
CA GLY A 24 -2.42 -20.65 -23.55
C GLY A 24 -3.41 -21.79 -23.34
N TYR A 25 -3.05 -22.70 -22.45
CA TYR A 25 -3.99 -23.66 -21.85
C TYR A 25 -4.76 -23.03 -20.69
N GLU A 26 -4.11 -22.17 -19.91
CA GLU A 26 -4.75 -21.56 -18.73
C GLU A 26 -4.13 -20.19 -18.44
N ALA A 27 -4.96 -19.28 -17.93
CA ALA A 27 -4.63 -18.00 -17.34
C ALA A 27 -5.43 -17.89 -16.03
N GLU A 28 -4.72 -17.62 -14.94
CA GLU A 28 -5.32 -17.59 -13.60
C GLU A 28 -5.12 -16.23 -12.96
N PHE A 29 -6.13 -15.79 -12.22
CA PHE A 29 -6.06 -14.59 -11.38
C PHE A 29 -6.26 -15.01 -9.93
N ARG A 30 -5.32 -14.62 -9.07
CA ARG A 30 -5.25 -15.14 -7.69
C ARG A 30 -5.29 -14.02 -6.66
N GLY A 31 -6.12 -14.21 -5.64
CA GLY A 31 -6.32 -13.24 -4.55
C GLY A 31 -5.20 -13.22 -3.50
N SER A 32 -4.37 -14.26 -3.48
CA SER A 32 -3.13 -14.35 -2.71
C SER A 32 -2.05 -15.03 -3.55
N VAL A 33 -0.77 -14.72 -3.27
CA VAL A 33 0.38 -15.41 -3.88
C VAL A 33 0.30 -16.90 -3.56
N GLY A 34 0.34 -17.75 -4.58
CA GLY A 34 0.17 -19.20 -4.46
C GLY A 34 -1.25 -19.64 -4.08
N GLY A 35 -2.23 -18.73 -4.08
CA GLY A 35 -3.63 -19.03 -3.79
C GLY A 35 -4.38 -19.64 -4.97
N ASP A 36 -5.66 -19.92 -4.74
CA ASP A 36 -6.54 -20.50 -5.74
C ASP A 36 -6.89 -19.51 -6.87
N ASP A 37 -7.16 -20.07 -8.05
CA ASP A 37 -7.71 -19.33 -9.18
C ASP A 37 -9.11 -18.78 -8.85
N GLN A 38 -9.35 -17.52 -9.24
CA GLN A 38 -10.60 -16.80 -9.02
C GLN A 38 -11.48 -16.73 -10.27
N CYS A 39 -11.08 -17.31 -11.40
CA CYS A 39 -11.76 -17.18 -12.69
C CYS A 39 -13.01 -18.09 -12.80
N ASN A 40 -13.94 -17.96 -11.86
CA ASN A 40 -15.22 -18.67 -11.86
C ASN A 40 -16.41 -17.71 -11.98
N GLY A 41 -17.42 -18.08 -12.78
CA GLY A 41 -18.70 -17.36 -12.89
C GLY A 41 -18.69 -16.06 -13.68
N GLY A 42 -17.55 -15.68 -14.28
CA GLY A 42 -17.40 -14.50 -15.13
C GLY A 42 -17.43 -14.79 -16.63
N THR A 43 -17.12 -13.76 -17.42
CA THR A 43 -17.07 -13.80 -18.88
C THR A 43 -15.66 -13.52 -19.37
N ALA A 44 -15.10 -14.46 -20.13
CA ALA A 44 -13.83 -14.31 -20.80
C ALA A 44 -13.98 -13.66 -22.18
N SER A 45 -13.04 -12.78 -22.54
CA SER A 45 -12.98 -12.17 -23.87
C SER A 45 -11.53 -11.91 -24.29
N ALA A 46 -11.29 -11.71 -25.59
CA ALA A 46 -9.97 -11.40 -26.11
C ALA A 46 -10.07 -10.56 -27.39
N SER A 47 -9.01 -9.79 -27.67
CA SER A 47 -8.86 -8.96 -28.87
C SER A 47 -8.91 -9.74 -30.19
N HIS A 48 -8.40 -10.97 -30.19
CA HIS A 48 -8.28 -11.85 -31.35
C HIS A 48 -8.64 -13.26 -30.89
N ASN A 49 -9.32 -14.03 -31.73
CA ASN A 49 -9.69 -15.41 -31.41
C ASN A 49 -9.62 -16.29 -32.67
N ASN A 50 -8.76 -17.31 -32.66
CA ASN A 50 -8.90 -18.51 -33.48
C ASN A 50 -9.53 -19.68 -32.69
N SER A 51 -9.65 -19.52 -31.37
CA SER A 51 -10.49 -20.33 -30.50
C SER A 51 -11.07 -19.46 -29.37
N THR A 52 -12.07 -19.96 -28.65
CA THR A 52 -12.82 -19.17 -27.66
C THR A 52 -11.96 -18.80 -26.45
N ALA A 53 -11.97 -17.51 -26.06
CA ALA A 53 -11.24 -16.98 -24.90
C ALA A 53 -11.55 -17.69 -23.57
N TYR A 54 -12.77 -18.24 -23.41
CA TYR A 54 -13.17 -19.02 -22.24
C TYR A 54 -12.22 -20.19 -21.92
N LYS A 55 -11.55 -20.75 -22.94
CA LYS A 55 -10.59 -21.84 -22.77
C LYS A 55 -9.34 -21.45 -21.99
N LEU A 56 -9.06 -20.16 -21.78
CA LEU A 56 -7.99 -19.72 -20.89
C LEU A 56 -8.38 -19.78 -19.42
N PHE A 57 -9.67 -19.84 -19.09
CA PHE A 57 -10.16 -19.53 -17.75
C PHE A 57 -11.11 -20.60 -17.22
N ASN A 58 -10.99 -21.83 -17.72
CA ASN A 58 -11.95 -22.90 -17.46
C ASN A 58 -11.37 -24.09 -16.69
N ASN A 59 -10.10 -24.02 -16.27
CA ASN A 59 -9.41 -25.04 -15.49
C ASN A 59 -9.47 -26.45 -16.13
N ASN A 60 -9.51 -26.53 -17.46
CA ASN A 60 -9.69 -27.78 -18.20
C ASN A 60 -8.36 -28.38 -18.71
N GLY A 61 -7.25 -27.65 -18.55
CA GLY A 61 -5.89 -28.18 -18.67
C GLY A 61 -5.40 -28.47 -20.10
N ALA A 62 -4.36 -29.30 -20.18
CA ALA A 62 -3.59 -29.52 -21.41
C ALA A 62 -4.42 -30.23 -22.50
N SER A 63 -4.74 -29.49 -23.56
CA SER A 63 -5.48 -29.85 -24.80
C SER A 63 -6.67 -28.93 -25.05
N ASP A 64 -7.16 -28.24 -24.02
CA ASP A 64 -8.12 -27.15 -24.16
C ASP A 64 -7.37 -25.82 -24.17
N TYR A 65 -7.26 -25.20 -25.34
CA TYR A 65 -6.41 -24.01 -25.49
C TYR A 65 -7.11 -22.87 -26.22
N TRP A 66 -6.75 -21.67 -25.79
CA TRP A 66 -6.96 -20.46 -26.55
C TRP A 66 -5.78 -20.19 -27.49
N LEU A 67 -6.09 -19.74 -28.71
CA LEU A 67 -5.14 -19.21 -29.67
C LEU A 67 -5.67 -17.87 -30.18
N SER A 68 -4.86 -16.83 -30.02
CA SER A 68 -5.10 -15.47 -30.54
C SER A 68 -5.51 -15.44 -32.02
N GLY A 69 -4.73 -16.05 -32.92
CA GLY A 69 -4.96 -15.99 -34.37
C GLY A 69 -4.26 -14.81 -35.04
N GLY A 70 -3.46 -15.07 -36.08
CA GLY A 70 -2.60 -14.13 -36.81
C GLY A 70 -1.51 -13.42 -35.98
N PRO A 71 -0.68 -12.55 -36.61
CA PRO A 71 0.15 -11.60 -35.89
C PRO A 71 -0.75 -10.71 -35.06
N SER A 72 -0.75 -10.97 -33.75
CA SER A 72 -1.77 -10.43 -32.86
C SER A 72 -1.25 -9.30 -31.98
N ALA A 73 0.02 -8.90 -32.08
CA ALA A 73 0.57 -7.82 -31.25
C ALA A 73 0.18 -6.42 -31.75
N PRO A 74 -0.38 -5.53 -30.89
CA PRO A 74 -0.76 -5.80 -29.50
C PRO A 74 -2.05 -6.61 -29.38
N CYS A 75 -2.06 -7.63 -28.51
CA CYS A 75 -3.24 -8.44 -28.20
C CYS A 75 -3.53 -8.41 -26.70
N TRP A 76 -4.77 -8.67 -26.34
CA TRP A 76 -5.17 -8.88 -24.97
C TRP A 76 -6.18 -10.01 -24.83
N PHE A 77 -6.22 -10.59 -23.64
CA PHE A 77 -7.30 -11.41 -23.11
C PHE A 77 -7.70 -10.90 -21.74
N GLN A 78 -8.98 -11.06 -21.38
CA GLN A 78 -9.62 -10.40 -20.27
C GLN A 78 -10.65 -11.32 -19.61
N TYR A 79 -10.85 -11.11 -18.31
CA TYR A 79 -11.94 -11.68 -17.54
C TYR A 79 -12.80 -10.57 -16.91
N ASP A 80 -14.12 -10.70 -17.01
CA ASP A 80 -15.13 -9.86 -16.37
C ASP A 80 -15.92 -10.69 -15.35
N TRP A 81 -15.84 -10.36 -14.06
CA TRP A 81 -16.64 -11.04 -13.03
C TRP A 81 -18.10 -10.58 -12.98
N GLY A 82 -18.47 -9.57 -13.77
CA GLY A 82 -19.79 -8.97 -13.78
C GLY A 82 -19.94 -7.85 -12.75
N ALA A 83 -21.03 -7.09 -12.90
CA ALA A 83 -21.32 -5.96 -12.02
C ALA A 83 -21.49 -6.43 -10.56
N GLY A 84 -20.82 -5.75 -9.63
CA GLY A 84 -20.90 -6.07 -8.19
C GLY A 84 -19.96 -7.18 -7.71
N ASN A 85 -19.24 -7.84 -8.61
CA ASN A 85 -18.37 -8.98 -8.27
C ASN A 85 -16.88 -8.65 -8.41
N ALA A 86 -16.48 -7.42 -8.07
CA ALA A 86 -15.10 -6.99 -8.20
C ALA A 86 -14.15 -7.86 -7.36
N VAL A 87 -12.99 -8.21 -7.93
CA VAL A 87 -11.97 -9.06 -7.28
C VAL A 87 -10.64 -8.35 -7.19
N GLY A 88 -9.84 -8.73 -6.19
CA GLY A 88 -8.49 -8.23 -6.01
C GLY A 88 -7.49 -9.29 -6.46
N VAL A 89 -6.56 -8.92 -7.33
CA VAL A 89 -5.55 -9.84 -7.88
C VAL A 89 -4.16 -9.48 -7.34
N THR A 90 -3.48 -10.45 -6.75
CA THR A 90 -2.12 -10.35 -6.19
C THR A 90 -1.08 -11.17 -6.98
N GLU A 91 -1.53 -12.15 -7.74
CA GLU A 91 -0.69 -12.99 -8.57
C GLU A 91 -1.50 -13.34 -9.82
N TRP A 92 -0.81 -13.37 -10.96
CA TRP A 92 -1.39 -13.92 -12.17
C TRP A 92 -0.52 -15.09 -12.66
N GLY A 93 -1.17 -16.11 -13.19
CA GLY A 93 -0.55 -17.31 -13.72
C GLY A 93 -0.85 -17.49 -15.19
N PHE A 94 0.09 -18.04 -15.94
CA PHE A 94 -0.13 -18.44 -17.32
C PHE A 94 0.54 -19.77 -17.63
N THR A 95 -0.24 -20.68 -18.20
CA THR A 95 0.19 -22.00 -18.66
C THR A 95 0.18 -22.00 -20.18
N PRO A 96 1.34 -21.86 -20.85
CA PRO A 96 1.39 -21.72 -22.29
C PRO A 96 1.19 -23.06 -23.00
N GLY A 97 0.74 -23.00 -24.25
CA GLY A 97 0.59 -24.19 -25.09
C GLY A 97 1.93 -24.83 -25.52
N ASN A 98 2.96 -24.00 -25.67
CA ASN A 98 4.34 -24.32 -26.05
C ASN A 98 5.28 -23.20 -25.59
N SER A 99 6.58 -23.29 -25.89
CA SER A 99 7.57 -22.30 -25.45
C SER A 99 7.61 -21.02 -26.31
N SER A 100 7.17 -21.08 -27.57
CA SER A 100 7.33 -19.97 -28.52
C SER A 100 6.13 -19.02 -28.58
N GLN A 101 4.89 -19.53 -28.52
CA GLN A 101 3.67 -18.72 -28.64
C GLN A 101 3.27 -18.12 -27.29
N THR A 102 4.21 -17.41 -26.67
CA THR A 102 4.13 -16.96 -25.28
C THR A 102 4.36 -15.46 -25.16
N PRO A 103 3.82 -14.80 -24.13
CA PRO A 103 4.06 -13.39 -23.89
C PRO A 103 5.54 -13.11 -23.60
N LYS A 104 6.16 -12.18 -24.33
CA LYS A 104 7.51 -11.69 -24.09
C LYS A 104 7.51 -10.34 -23.36
N ALA A 105 6.63 -9.43 -23.79
CA ALA A 105 6.40 -8.16 -23.13
C ALA A 105 4.89 -7.92 -23.00
N PHE A 106 4.45 -7.59 -21.79
CA PHE A 106 3.03 -7.46 -21.47
C PHE A 106 2.84 -6.73 -20.14
N SER A 107 1.61 -6.32 -19.90
CA SER A 107 1.17 -5.65 -18.68
C SER A 107 -0.11 -6.26 -18.14
N LEU A 108 -0.23 -6.31 -16.83
CA LEU A 108 -1.48 -6.60 -16.15
C LEU A 108 -2.22 -5.29 -15.93
N GLN A 109 -3.47 -5.25 -16.35
CA GLN A 109 -4.30 -4.05 -16.31
C GLN A 109 -5.66 -4.36 -15.69
N TRP A 110 -6.25 -3.36 -15.07
CA TRP A 110 -7.60 -3.43 -14.51
C TRP A 110 -8.48 -2.30 -15.03
N SER A 111 -9.79 -2.50 -14.92
CA SER A 111 -10.81 -1.50 -15.24
C SER A 111 -12.06 -1.74 -14.40
N ASP A 112 -12.81 -0.67 -14.14
CA ASP A 112 -14.14 -0.74 -13.52
C ASP A 112 -15.27 -0.45 -14.52
N ASP A 113 -14.96 0.16 -15.68
CA ASP A 113 -15.90 0.53 -16.73
C ASP A 113 -15.82 -0.40 -17.97
N GLY A 114 -14.78 -1.24 -18.06
CA GLY A 114 -14.53 -2.16 -19.17
C GLY A 114 -13.99 -1.47 -20.42
N SER A 115 -13.70 -0.17 -20.37
CA SER A 115 -13.27 0.65 -21.52
C SER A 115 -11.94 1.35 -21.25
N SER A 116 -11.77 1.91 -20.06
CA SER A 116 -10.56 2.60 -19.61
C SER A 116 -9.76 1.67 -18.72
N PHE A 117 -8.53 1.35 -19.13
CA PHE A 117 -7.69 0.40 -18.41
C PHE A 117 -6.47 1.07 -17.80
N THR A 118 -6.23 0.79 -16.52
CA THR A 118 -5.06 1.23 -15.77
C THR A 118 -4.05 0.10 -15.69
N THR A 119 -2.77 0.40 -15.93
CA THR A 119 -1.70 -0.57 -15.80
C THR A 119 -1.27 -0.70 -14.34
N LEU A 120 -1.27 -1.93 -13.82
CA LEU A 120 -0.83 -2.24 -12.46
C LEU A 120 0.64 -2.67 -12.44
N SER A 121 1.03 -3.57 -13.34
CA SER A 121 2.39 -4.11 -13.45
C SER A 121 2.75 -4.38 -14.91
N SER A 122 4.03 -4.32 -15.23
CA SER A 122 4.56 -4.62 -16.56
C SER A 122 5.77 -5.52 -16.46
N TRP A 123 5.89 -6.44 -17.42
CA TRP A 123 7.02 -7.35 -17.57
C TRP A 123 7.55 -7.25 -18.99
N SER A 124 8.86 -7.33 -19.13
CA SER A 124 9.54 -7.26 -20.42
C SER A 124 10.61 -8.34 -20.51
N ASN A 125 10.92 -8.75 -21.74
CA ASN A 125 11.90 -9.80 -22.04
C ASN A 125 11.67 -11.10 -21.24
N VAL A 126 10.41 -11.48 -21.04
CA VAL A 126 10.06 -12.72 -20.36
C VAL A 126 10.34 -13.89 -21.29
N THR A 127 11.36 -14.66 -20.95
CA THR A 127 11.80 -15.87 -21.64
C THR A 127 11.53 -17.12 -20.81
N ASP A 128 12.08 -18.26 -21.24
CA ASP A 128 12.11 -19.52 -20.47
C ASP A 128 10.71 -20.05 -20.13
N TRP A 129 9.81 -19.94 -21.11
CA TRP A 129 8.50 -20.57 -21.03
C TRP A 129 8.62 -22.06 -21.34
N ILE A 130 7.93 -22.87 -20.53
CA ILE A 130 7.84 -24.32 -20.73
C ILE A 130 6.38 -24.63 -21.09
N GLY A 131 6.14 -25.26 -22.23
CA GLY A 131 4.80 -25.67 -22.65
C GLY A 131 4.14 -26.58 -21.62
N GLY A 132 2.90 -26.26 -21.24
CA GLY A 132 2.14 -27.02 -20.23
C GLY A 132 2.55 -26.77 -18.77
N ALA A 133 3.57 -25.96 -18.50
CA ALA A 133 3.96 -25.59 -17.14
C ALA A 133 3.54 -24.15 -16.84
N GLN A 134 2.86 -23.96 -15.70
CA GLN A 134 2.45 -22.63 -15.27
C GLN A 134 3.66 -21.78 -14.90
N LYS A 135 3.66 -20.52 -15.33
CA LYS A 135 4.55 -19.48 -14.82
C LYS A 135 3.72 -18.47 -14.02
N LEU A 136 4.17 -18.19 -12.81
CA LEU A 136 3.51 -17.28 -11.87
C LEU A 136 4.25 -15.96 -11.80
N PHE A 137 3.49 -14.89 -11.63
CA PHE A 137 4.01 -13.54 -11.56
C PHE A 137 3.30 -12.82 -10.41
N ALA A 138 4.02 -12.71 -9.30
CA ALA A 138 3.57 -11.91 -8.17
C ALA A 138 3.50 -10.44 -8.58
N ILE A 139 2.40 -9.80 -8.21
CA ILE A 139 2.23 -8.36 -8.31
C ILE A 139 2.83 -7.80 -7.04
N ALA A 140 3.86 -6.96 -7.18
CA ALA A 140 4.45 -6.31 -6.02
C ALA A 140 3.33 -5.60 -5.26
N ALA A 141 3.19 -5.89 -3.96
CA ALA A 141 2.43 -5.01 -3.10
C ALA A 141 3.01 -3.60 -3.28
N PRO A 142 2.18 -2.55 -3.37
CA PRO A 142 2.73 -1.20 -3.30
C PRO A 142 3.63 -1.17 -2.08
N ALA A 143 4.88 -0.73 -2.26
CA ALA A 143 5.81 -0.65 -1.15
C ALA A 143 5.06 0.03 -0.01
N SER A 144 4.82 -0.71 1.07
CA SER A 144 4.38 -0.07 2.28
C SER A 144 5.54 0.84 2.63
N ILE A 145 5.39 2.14 2.31
CA ILE A 145 5.91 3.16 3.17
C ILE A 145 5.31 2.78 4.52
N ALA A 146 6.09 2.04 5.29
CA ALA A 146 6.05 2.24 6.70
C ALA A 146 6.32 3.74 6.83
N THR A 147 5.26 4.53 6.93
CA THR A 147 5.30 5.55 7.96
C THR A 147 5.55 4.74 9.21
N GLN A 148 6.83 4.50 9.49
CA GLN A 148 7.30 4.42 10.84
C GLN A 148 6.75 5.70 11.43
N TRP A 149 5.56 5.59 12.01
CA TRP A 149 5.17 6.50 13.06
C TRP A 149 6.22 6.21 14.11
N ASP A 150 7.36 6.88 13.99
CA ASP A 150 8.16 7.24 15.14
C ASP A 150 7.20 8.10 15.96
N CYS A 151 6.36 7.42 16.74
CA CYS A 151 5.74 8.02 17.88
C CYS A 151 6.93 8.55 18.69
N PRO A 152 7.11 9.87 18.87
CA PRO A 152 8.23 10.37 19.65
C PRO A 152 8.03 10.11 21.16
N TYR A 153 7.29 9.06 21.53
CA TYR A 153 6.98 8.68 22.89
C TYR A 153 6.97 7.16 23.06
N ALA A 154 8.08 6.51 22.77
CA ALA A 154 8.25 5.11 23.14
C ALA A 154 9.71 4.73 23.45
N LEU A 155 10.42 5.51 24.28
CA LEU A 155 11.55 5.01 25.08
C LEU A 155 11.73 5.89 26.33
N LEU A 156 10.89 5.68 27.37
CA LEU A 156 11.43 5.74 28.72
C LEU A 156 11.92 4.33 29.02
N SER A 157 13.24 4.15 28.92
CA SER A 157 13.93 2.94 29.37
C SER A 157 13.54 2.58 30.80
N PRO A 158 13.48 1.30 31.19
CA PRO A 158 13.38 0.94 32.59
C PRO A 158 14.73 1.26 33.24
N VAL A 159 14.86 2.46 33.83
CA VAL A 159 15.85 2.67 34.89
C VAL A 159 15.24 2.12 36.17
N SER A 160 15.25 0.80 36.28
CA SER A 160 15.26 0.14 37.58
C SER A 160 16.65 -0.44 37.74
N GLN A 161 17.45 0.21 38.58
CA GLN A 161 18.49 -0.34 39.46
C GLN A 161 19.70 0.59 39.53
N GLN A 162 20.04 0.98 40.77
CA GLN A 162 21.03 1.99 41.19
C GLN A 162 20.52 3.42 40.99
N TRP A 163 20.18 4.21 42.01
CA TRP A 163 20.80 4.36 43.32
C TRP A 163 19.75 4.77 44.36
N ASP A 164 19.50 3.90 45.34
CA ASP A 164 19.12 4.34 46.68
C ASP A 164 20.36 5.04 47.27
N GLU A 165 20.47 6.36 47.12
CA GLU A 165 21.35 7.22 47.92
C GLU A 165 21.12 8.69 47.53
N GLY A 166 20.69 9.53 48.50
CA GLY A 166 20.80 10.99 48.38
C GLY A 166 19.49 11.76 48.56
N TRP A 167 18.97 11.80 49.78
CA TRP A 167 17.82 12.61 50.19
C TRP A 167 18.10 14.11 50.37
N ASP A 168 19.18 14.70 49.83
CA ASP A 168 19.53 16.10 50.12
C ASP A 168 20.29 16.79 48.99
N VAL A 169 19.63 17.53 48.10
CA VAL A 169 20.14 18.82 47.57
C VAL A 169 18.97 19.68 47.05
N ILE A 170 18.13 20.20 47.95
CA ILE A 170 17.48 21.50 47.74
C ILE A 170 17.97 22.40 48.85
N GLN A 171 19.09 23.09 48.61
CA GLN A 171 19.44 24.42 49.12
C GLN A 171 20.93 24.66 48.88
N LYS A 172 21.26 25.53 47.92
CA LYS A 172 22.31 26.57 47.98
C LYS A 172 22.54 27.17 46.59
N LEU A 173 21.59 28.02 46.17
CA LEU A 173 21.80 29.06 45.16
C LEU A 173 22.01 30.41 45.87
N GLN A 174 22.93 30.46 46.85
CA GLN A 174 23.36 31.70 47.49
C GLN A 174 24.80 31.55 47.97
N ALA A 175 25.76 31.91 47.12
CA ALA A 175 27.06 32.49 47.46
C ALA A 175 27.83 32.66 46.13
N ASP A 176 27.58 33.73 45.38
CA ASP A 176 28.38 34.96 45.42
C ASP A 176 29.86 34.76 44.99
N ARG A 177 30.19 35.45 43.89
CA ARG A 177 31.35 36.34 43.77
C ARG A 177 32.78 35.73 43.80
N GLN A 178 33.43 35.62 42.63
CA GLN A 178 34.36 36.62 42.06
C GLN A 178 35.44 36.04 41.09
N TRP A 179 35.55 36.67 39.91
CA TRP A 179 36.79 37.03 39.14
C TRP A 179 37.59 35.87 38.50
N SER A 180 38.20 35.94 37.30
CA SER A 180 38.66 37.04 36.43
C SER A 180 38.93 36.59 34.98
N LEU A 181 38.62 37.47 34.02
CA LEU A 181 39.34 37.86 32.79
C LEU A 181 40.18 36.87 31.94
N GLU A 182 39.79 36.84 30.66
CA GLU A 182 40.59 36.90 29.41
C GLU A 182 41.43 35.73 28.86
N TYR A 183 40.95 35.28 27.69
CA TYR A 183 41.69 35.05 26.42
C TYR A 183 42.65 33.87 26.32
N SER A 184 42.19 32.81 25.62
CA SER A 184 43.03 32.10 24.65
C SER A 184 42.17 31.39 23.61
N GLN A 185 42.16 31.95 22.40
CA GLN A 185 41.73 31.24 21.20
C GLN A 185 42.64 30.01 21.00
N THR A 186 42.07 28.81 21.07
CA THR A 186 42.43 27.60 20.30
C THR A 186 41.66 26.44 20.89
N VAL A 187 40.57 26.02 20.23
CA VAL A 187 40.17 24.62 19.90
C VAL A 187 38.75 24.74 19.35
N ASP A 188 38.63 25.20 18.10
CA ASP A 188 37.35 25.31 17.38
C ASP A 188 37.42 24.57 16.04
N ARG A 189 37.95 23.33 16.09
CA ARG A 189 37.79 22.36 15.01
C ARG A 189 37.66 20.98 15.62
N GLN A 190 36.44 20.43 15.55
CA GLN A 190 36.11 19.01 15.34
C GLN A 190 34.86 18.50 16.09
N TRP A 191 33.87 19.34 16.39
CA TRP A 191 32.56 18.84 16.85
C TRP A 191 31.36 19.58 16.23
N GLU A 192 31.30 19.65 14.90
CA GLU A 192 30.03 19.92 14.22
C GLU A 192 29.25 18.62 14.02
N ALA A 193 28.15 18.50 14.75
CA ALA A 193 27.24 17.35 14.71
C ALA A 193 26.53 17.24 13.34
N PRO A 194 26.34 16.01 12.82
CA PRO A 194 25.93 15.73 11.42
C PRO A 194 24.49 16.12 11.05
N TRP A 195 23.73 16.78 11.92
CA TRP A 195 22.31 17.11 11.68
C TRP A 195 22.10 18.36 10.81
N ARG A 196 23.12 19.22 10.64
CA ARG A 196 22.96 20.47 9.86
C ARG A 196 22.93 20.29 8.34
N ARG A 197 23.45 19.19 7.78
CA ARG A 197 23.38 18.94 6.32
C ARG A 197 22.02 18.44 5.84
N TRP A 198 21.17 17.94 6.73
CA TRP A 198 19.88 17.35 6.36
C TRP A 198 18.76 18.38 6.17
N VAL A 199 18.87 19.55 6.82
CA VAL A 199 17.81 20.57 6.76
C VAL A 199 17.85 21.39 5.47
N GLU A 200 19.02 21.50 4.83
CA GLU A 200 19.19 22.33 3.61
C GLU A 200 18.81 21.58 2.31
N GLN A 201 18.81 20.24 2.30
CA GLN A 201 18.40 19.45 1.11
C GLN A 201 16.88 19.28 0.93
N ALA A 202 16.07 19.62 1.95
CA ALA A 202 14.62 19.48 1.87
C ALA A 202 13.90 20.67 1.19
N TRP A 203 14.62 21.75 0.87
CA TRP A 203 14.04 22.99 0.34
C TRP A 203 14.10 23.15 -1.19
N ASP A 204 14.78 22.26 -1.91
CA ASP A 204 15.00 22.38 -3.37
C ASP A 204 14.17 21.43 -4.26
N CYS A 205 13.08 20.85 -3.74
CA CYS A 205 12.14 20.08 -4.58
C CYS A 205 11.04 21.01 -5.13
N PRO A 206 11.03 21.35 -6.44
CA PRO A 206 9.91 22.10 -7.01
C PRO A 206 8.71 21.17 -7.17
N ILE A 207 7.70 21.36 -6.31
CA ILE A 207 6.39 20.70 -6.46
C ILE A 207 5.70 21.35 -7.66
N SER A 208 5.70 20.68 -8.82
CA SER A 208 4.82 21.05 -9.94
C SER A 208 3.39 20.62 -9.60
N TYR A 209 2.56 21.57 -9.16
CA TYR A 209 1.11 21.35 -9.02
C TYR A 209 0.49 21.24 -10.42
N SER A 210 0.05 20.05 -10.81
CA SER A 210 -0.87 19.85 -11.93
C SER A 210 -2.30 20.00 -11.42
N PRO A 211 -3.13 20.93 -11.94
CA PRO A 211 -4.36 21.33 -11.27
C PRO A 211 -5.60 20.43 -11.48
N TYR A 212 -5.46 19.19 -11.98
CA TYR A 212 -6.63 18.31 -12.19
C TYR A 212 -6.35 16.84 -11.91
N GLU A 213 -6.23 16.48 -10.62
CA GLU A 213 -6.52 15.12 -10.14
C GLU A 213 -7.70 15.22 -9.16
N PRO A 214 -8.74 14.37 -9.28
CA PRO A 214 -9.81 14.35 -8.30
C PRO A 214 -9.19 13.85 -7.00
N HIS A 215 -9.05 14.74 -6.02
CA HIS A 215 -8.51 14.43 -4.70
C HIS A 215 -9.11 13.13 -4.19
N GLY A 216 -8.30 12.08 -4.20
CA GLY A 216 -8.59 10.83 -3.53
C GLY A 216 -9.03 11.18 -2.12
N GLN A 217 -10.20 10.69 -1.74
CA GLN A 217 -10.64 10.76 -0.35
C GLN A 217 -9.52 10.16 0.50
N PHE A 218 -8.80 11.01 1.22
CA PHE A 218 -7.92 10.55 2.28
C PHE A 218 -8.82 9.84 3.27
N ALA A 219 -8.88 8.51 3.18
CA ALA A 219 -9.50 7.69 4.19
C ALA A 219 -8.72 7.97 5.48
N ILE A 220 -9.30 8.77 6.36
CA ILE A 220 -8.71 9.16 7.66
C ILE A 220 -8.41 7.92 8.51
N PHE A 221 -8.99 6.77 8.17
CA PHE A 221 -8.72 5.50 8.82
C PHE A 221 -8.32 4.41 7.79
N PRO A 222 -7.32 3.57 8.11
CA PRO A 222 -6.98 2.41 7.29
C PRO A 222 -8.16 1.42 7.27
N SER A 223 -8.32 0.66 6.18
CA SER A 223 -9.27 -0.45 6.14
C SER A 223 -8.79 -1.59 7.05
N LEU A 224 -9.36 -1.69 8.25
CA LEU A 224 -9.01 -2.73 9.22
C LEU A 224 -9.81 -4.02 8.94
N PRO A 225 -9.15 -5.17 8.65
CA PRO A 225 -9.85 -6.43 8.43
C PRO A 225 -10.62 -6.87 9.69
N GLY A 226 -11.89 -7.24 9.56
CA GLY A 226 -12.73 -7.67 10.70
C GLY A 226 -13.47 -6.54 11.41
N LEU A 227 -13.43 -5.31 10.86
CA LEU A 227 -14.29 -4.22 11.32
C LEU A 227 -15.76 -4.55 11.01
N SER A 228 -16.56 -4.69 12.06
CA SER A 228 -18.01 -4.79 11.95
C SER A 228 -18.58 -3.40 11.61
N TRP A 229 -19.66 -3.32 10.83
CA TRP A 229 -20.12 -2.09 10.17
C TRP A 229 -20.57 -0.94 11.11
N GLU A 230 -20.61 -1.15 12.43
CA GLU A 230 -21.02 -0.13 13.38
C GLU A 230 -19.86 0.77 13.82
N ILE A 231 -19.78 1.97 13.22
CA ILE A 231 -18.99 3.08 13.74
C ILE A 231 -19.89 3.98 14.57
N LYS A 232 -19.70 4.01 15.90
CA LYS A 232 -20.44 4.92 16.78
C LYS A 232 -19.66 6.20 17.00
N LYS A 233 -20.17 7.32 16.50
CA LYS A 233 -19.62 8.66 16.69
C LYS A 233 -20.37 9.39 17.81
N THR A 234 -19.67 9.78 18.87
CA THR A 234 -20.25 10.46 20.03
C THR A 234 -19.56 11.82 20.25
N PRO A 235 -20.29 12.94 20.28
CA PRO A 235 -19.72 14.25 20.60
C PRO A 235 -19.50 14.40 22.11
N GLU A 236 -18.33 14.89 22.51
CA GLU A 236 -18.01 15.30 23.87
C GLU A 236 -17.81 16.81 23.92
N PHE A 237 -18.67 17.48 24.67
CA PHE A 237 -18.62 18.93 24.82
C PHE A 237 -17.85 19.30 26.09
N ARG A 238 -16.89 20.21 25.95
CA ARG A 238 -16.18 20.78 27.09
C ARG A 238 -16.81 22.10 27.50
N THR A 239 -16.97 22.29 28.81
CA THR A 239 -17.32 23.58 29.40
C THR A 239 -16.12 24.14 30.14
N SER A 240 -15.77 25.40 29.91
CA SER A 240 -14.85 26.11 30.79
C SER A 240 -15.64 26.91 31.82
N ILE A 241 -15.13 26.91 33.04
CA ILE A 241 -15.63 27.74 34.13
C ILE A 241 -14.46 28.64 34.51
N GLN A 242 -14.69 29.95 34.49
CA GLN A 242 -13.77 30.93 35.01
C GLN A 242 -14.44 31.70 36.13
N THR A 243 -13.72 31.87 37.24
CA THR A 243 -14.19 32.62 38.39
C THR A 243 -13.35 33.88 38.53
N ALA A 244 -14.00 35.05 38.50
CA ALA A 244 -13.34 36.31 38.74
C ALA A 244 -12.99 36.46 40.23
N SER A 245 -11.98 37.28 40.55
CA SER A 245 -11.63 37.65 41.93
C SER A 245 -12.79 38.32 42.70
N SER A 246 -13.82 38.79 42.00
CA SER A 246 -15.07 39.31 42.56
C SER A 246 -16.11 38.24 42.90
N GLY A 247 -15.78 36.94 42.80
CA GLY A 247 -16.68 35.82 43.09
C GLY A 247 -17.75 35.53 42.03
N ARG A 248 -17.72 36.23 40.89
CA ARG A 248 -18.65 35.97 39.77
C ARG A 248 -18.08 34.89 38.86
N GLU A 249 -18.90 33.91 38.52
CA GLU A 249 -18.55 32.82 37.59
C GLU A 249 -19.05 33.10 36.17
N GLN A 250 -18.19 32.84 35.18
CA GLN A 250 -18.56 32.75 33.78
C GLN A 250 -18.42 31.31 33.31
N ARG A 251 -19.45 30.80 32.60
CA ARG A 251 -19.48 29.45 32.03
C ARG A 251 -19.51 29.54 30.51
N GLY A 252 -18.44 29.09 29.86
CA GLY A 252 -18.36 28.98 28.41
C GLY A 252 -18.67 27.55 27.97
N ALA A 253 -19.74 27.35 27.21
CA ALA A 253 -20.05 26.06 26.59
C ALA A 253 -19.46 25.99 25.18
N PHE A 254 -18.39 25.21 24.98
CA PHE A 254 -17.74 25.07 23.67
C PHE A 254 -18.42 23.98 22.86
N ARG A 255 -19.59 24.30 22.30
CA ARG A 255 -20.38 23.38 21.45
C ARG A 255 -20.01 23.42 19.97
N ALA A 256 -19.30 24.46 19.53
CA ALA A 256 -18.90 24.64 18.14
C ALA A 256 -17.84 23.62 17.68
N TYR A 257 -16.99 23.16 18.60
CA TYR A 257 -15.90 22.23 18.31
C TYR A 257 -15.90 21.07 19.32
N PRO A 258 -16.86 20.13 19.23
CA PRO A 258 -16.86 18.95 20.09
C PRO A 258 -15.61 18.10 19.86
N VAL A 259 -15.11 17.52 20.94
CA VAL A 259 -14.15 16.41 20.83
C VAL A 259 -14.95 15.18 20.44
N TRP A 260 -14.60 14.54 19.34
CA TRP A 260 -15.32 13.36 18.87
C TRP A 260 -14.70 12.09 19.45
N ARG A 261 -15.52 11.26 20.08
CA ARG A 261 -15.16 9.89 20.44
C ARG A 261 -15.74 8.94 19.40
N PHE A 262 -14.89 8.09 18.83
CA PHE A 262 -15.28 7.04 17.90
C PHE A 262 -15.14 5.70 18.62
N SER A 263 -16.17 4.86 18.52
CA SER A 263 -16.13 3.47 18.95
C SER A 263 -16.26 2.56 17.74
N LEU A 264 -15.37 1.57 17.65
CA LEU A 264 -15.27 0.60 16.57
C LEU A 264 -15.48 -0.78 17.18
N LEU A 265 -16.28 -1.63 16.52
CA LEU A 265 -16.51 -3.01 16.92
C LEU A 265 -15.81 -3.94 15.93
N PHE A 266 -15.12 -4.97 16.44
CA PHE A 266 -14.40 -5.94 15.64
C PHE A 266 -14.94 -7.35 15.92
N ASP A 267 -15.27 -8.10 14.87
CA ASP A 267 -15.85 -9.45 15.00
C ASP A 267 -14.78 -10.52 15.28
N TRP A 268 -13.52 -10.26 14.91
CA TRP A 268 -12.37 -11.07 15.31
C TRP A 268 -11.15 -10.21 15.64
N LEU A 269 -10.44 -10.58 16.69
CA LEU A 269 -9.08 -10.11 16.98
C LEU A 269 -8.16 -11.28 16.67
N ARG A 270 -7.35 -11.24 15.60
CA ARG A 270 -6.34 -12.29 15.41
C ARG A 270 -5.27 -12.12 16.48
N ALA A 271 -5.23 -13.02 17.45
CA ALA A 271 -4.12 -13.12 18.38
C ALA A 271 -2.88 -13.56 17.61
N GLY A 272 -1.91 -12.68 17.45
CA GLY A 272 -0.66 -13.03 16.79
C GLY A 272 0.15 -11.80 16.40
N ASN A 273 0.81 -11.19 17.38
CA ASN A 273 2.10 -10.57 17.08
C ASN A 273 3.06 -11.76 16.89
N PRO A 274 3.68 -12.00 15.72
CA PRO A 274 4.75 -12.97 15.64
C PRO A 274 5.83 -12.50 16.61
N ARG A 275 6.11 -13.31 17.63
CA ARG A 275 7.30 -13.09 18.46
C ARG A 275 8.48 -13.35 17.54
N TYR A 276 9.30 -12.34 17.33
CA TYR A 276 10.60 -12.52 16.74
C TYR A 276 11.43 -13.31 17.76
N GLU A 277 11.52 -14.63 17.55
CA GLU A 277 12.53 -15.49 18.18
C GLU A 277 13.85 -15.39 17.41
#